data_AF-A0A7S7NT85-F1
#
_entry.id   AF-A0A7S7NT85-F1
#
_cell.length_a   1.000
_cell.length_b   1.000
_cell.length_c   1.000
_cell.angle_alpha   90.00
_cell.angle_beta   90.00
_cell.angle_gamma   90.00
#
_symmetry.space_group_name_H-M   'P 1'
#
loop_
_entity.id
_entity.type
_entity.pdbx_description
1 polymer ?
#
loop_
_entity_poly.entity_id
_entity_poly.type
_entity_poly.pdbx_seq_one_letter_code
_entity_poly.pdbx_strand_id
1 'polypeptide(L)'
;MSKVTLKSLSEELDALRQHLAALTAKIGELEGVAASAPSGSVEVEAEEKVVPQEPEVISDEIMLAISAAVAAYLGTRAPIRTVRLLGSTAWAQEGRVSIQASHRLNVQHHTLRVR
;
A
#
# COMPACT_ATOMS: atom_id res chain seq x y z
N MET A 1 8.86 -14.57 40.38
CA MET A 1 9.47 -13.24 40.20
C MET A 1 10.88 -13.43 39.64
N SER A 2 11.01 -13.60 38.32
CA SER A 2 12.32 -13.71 37.67
C SER A 2 13.07 -12.40 37.83
N LYS A 3 14.24 -12.44 38.48
CA LYS A 3 15.11 -11.27 38.63
C LYS A 3 15.69 -10.95 37.25
N VAL A 4 15.08 -10.01 36.54
CA VAL A 4 15.64 -9.45 35.32
C VAL A 4 16.97 -8.78 35.70
N THR A 5 18.06 -9.29 35.16
CA THR A 5 19.39 -8.71 35.40
C THR A 5 19.67 -7.64 34.33
N LEU A 6 20.45 -6.62 34.67
CA LEU A 6 20.84 -5.57 33.71
C LEU A 6 21.52 -6.15 32.45
N LYS A 7 22.24 -7.27 32.60
CA LYS A 7 22.85 -8.00 31.48
C LYS A 7 21.82 -8.64 30.55
N SER A 8 20.78 -9.27 31.10
CA SER A 8 19.65 -9.81 30.31
C SER A 8 18.95 -8.71 29.49
N LEU A 9 18.72 -7.54 30.10
CA LEU A 9 18.10 -6.41 29.41
C LEU A 9 18.97 -5.86 28.28
N SER A 10 20.29 -5.76 28.47
CA SER A 10 21.19 -5.33 27.39
C SER A 10 21.22 -6.32 26.24
N GLU A 11 21.23 -7.62 26.55
CA GLU A 11 21.19 -8.68 25.53
C GLU A 11 19.87 -8.65 24.74
N GLU A 12 18.74 -8.46 25.43
CA GLU A 12 17.43 -8.30 24.79
C GLU A 12 17.34 -7.04 23.92
N LEU A 13 17.91 -5.91 24.36
CA LEU A 13 17.95 -4.67 23.57
C LEU A 13 18.83 -4.82 22.32
N ASP A 14 19.95 -5.51 22.43
CA ASP A 14 20.82 -5.76 21.28
C ASP A 14 20.15 -6.72 20.28
N ALA A 15 19.43 -7.74 20.77
CA ALA A 15 18.62 -8.60 19.91
C ALA A 15 17.53 -7.80 19.17
N LEU A 16 16.81 -6.91 19.87
CA LEU A 16 15.79 -6.04 19.25
C LEU A 16 16.41 -5.11 18.19
N ARG A 17 17.59 -4.54 18.46
CA ARG A 17 18.31 -3.71 17.47
C ARG A 17 18.69 -4.51 16.24
N GLN A 18 19.15 -5.75 16.39
CA GLN A 18 19.47 -6.64 15.27
C GLN A 18 18.21 -6.98 14.46
N HIS A 19 17.10 -7.26 15.12
CA HIS A 19 15.82 -7.51 14.43
C HIS A 19 15.33 -6.28 13.66
N LEU A 20 15.42 -5.08 14.25
CA LEU A 20 15.07 -3.85 13.56
C LEU A 20 15.96 -3.62 12.34
N ALA A 21 17.29 -3.81 12.47
CA ALA A 21 18.22 -3.67 11.36
C ALA A 21 17.93 -4.65 10.21
N ALA A 22 17.56 -5.89 10.54
CA ALA A 22 17.17 -6.90 9.55
C ALA A 22 15.87 -6.51 8.82
N LEU A 23 14.89 -5.94 9.55
CA LEU A 23 13.65 -5.46 8.95
C LEU A 23 13.87 -4.27 8.02
N THR A 24 14.69 -3.29 8.41
CA THR A 24 15.02 -2.15 7.52
C THR A 24 15.77 -2.60 6.27
N ALA A 25 16.67 -3.58 6.37
CA ALA A 25 17.33 -4.15 5.21
C ALA A 25 16.33 -4.84 4.26
N LYS A 26 15.38 -5.62 4.81
CA LYS A 26 14.33 -6.27 4.03
C LYS A 26 13.38 -5.28 3.36
N ILE A 27 13.04 -4.18 4.03
CA ILE A 27 12.25 -3.09 3.44
C ILE A 27 12.99 -2.49 2.26
N GLY A 28 14.29 -2.18 2.40
CA GLY A 28 15.09 -1.63 1.30
C GLY A 28 15.22 -2.58 0.11
N GLU A 29 15.35 -3.90 0.34
CA GLU A 29 15.33 -4.92 -0.72
C GLU A 29 13.97 -4.92 -1.45
N LEU A 30 12.86 -4.88 -0.71
CA LEU A 30 11.51 -4.89 -1.29
C LEU A 30 11.20 -3.59 -2.04
N GLU A 31 11.61 -2.44 -1.51
CA GLU A 31 11.50 -1.15 -2.19
C GLU A 31 12.34 -1.11 -3.46
N GLY A 32 13.57 -1.65 -3.42
CA GLY A 32 14.43 -1.77 -4.60
C GLY A 32 13.87 -2.72 -5.67
N VAL A 33 13.29 -3.85 -5.26
CA VAL A 33 12.60 -4.77 -6.18
C VAL A 33 11.31 -4.14 -6.72
N ALA A 34 10.57 -3.37 -5.91
CA ALA A 34 9.39 -2.63 -6.37
C ALA A 34 9.75 -1.50 -7.35
N ALA A 35 10.91 -0.85 -7.18
CA ALA A 35 11.42 0.16 -8.11
C ALA A 35 11.97 -0.45 -9.42
N SER A 36 12.41 -1.71 -9.39
CA SER A 36 12.99 -2.43 -10.54
C SER A 36 11.97 -3.33 -11.26
N ALA A 37 10.82 -3.61 -10.64
CA ALA A 37 9.73 -4.31 -11.30
C ALA A 37 9.19 -3.42 -12.43
N PRO A 38 9.07 -3.92 -13.67
CA PRO A 38 8.37 -3.19 -14.70
C PRO A 38 6.96 -2.94 -14.18
N SER A 39 6.58 -1.66 -14.11
CA SER A 39 5.19 -1.28 -13.97
C SER A 39 4.46 -1.93 -15.12
N GLY A 40 3.83 -3.08 -14.85
CA GLY A 40 2.93 -3.74 -15.77
C GLY A 40 1.69 -2.89 -15.90
N SER A 41 1.82 -1.77 -16.62
CA SER A 41 0.77 -1.30 -17.51
C SER A 41 0.45 -2.50 -18.37
N VAL A 42 -0.69 -3.13 -18.11
CA VAL A 42 -1.33 -3.96 -19.11
C VAL A 42 -1.48 -3.05 -20.31
N GLU A 43 -0.61 -3.29 -21.29
CA GLU A 43 -0.58 -2.67 -22.59
C GLU A 43 -1.89 -3.11 -23.26
N VAL A 44 -2.93 -2.30 -23.08
CA VAL A 44 -4.03 -2.29 -24.03
C VAL A 44 -3.41 -1.71 -25.29
N GLU A 45 -3.19 -2.58 -26.26
CA GLU A 45 -2.73 -2.31 -27.61
C GLU A 45 -3.62 -1.23 -28.24
N ALA A 46 -3.24 0.03 -28.02
CA ALA A 46 -3.77 1.20 -28.69
C ALA A 46 -2.57 2.09 -28.98
N GLU A 47 -2.06 1.91 -30.18
CA GLU A 47 -0.97 2.66 -30.76
C GLU A 47 -1.40 4.11 -30.95
N GLU A 48 -1.22 4.95 -29.92
CA GLU A 48 -1.49 6.37 -30.03
C GLU A 48 -0.27 7.20 -29.61
N LYS A 49 0.37 7.71 -30.67
CA LYS A 49 1.31 8.82 -30.73
C LYS A 49 1.12 9.77 -29.55
N VAL A 50 2.19 9.99 -28.78
CA VAL A 50 2.27 11.01 -27.71
C VAL A 50 2.16 12.40 -28.33
N VAL A 51 0.93 12.81 -28.63
CA VAL A 51 0.54 14.21 -28.83
C VAL A 51 0.30 14.77 -27.43
N PRO A 52 0.69 16.03 -27.12
CA PRO A 52 0.27 16.67 -25.89
C PRO A 52 -1.26 16.59 -25.79
N GLN A 53 -1.75 15.68 -24.93
CA GLN A 53 -3.17 15.52 -24.71
C GLN A 53 -3.67 16.82 -24.07
N GLU A 54 -4.53 17.54 -24.78
CA GLU A 54 -5.42 18.51 -24.14
C GLU A 54 -6.10 17.82 -22.96
N PRO A 55 -6.36 18.55 -21.85
CA PRO A 55 -6.95 17.95 -20.66
C PRO A 55 -8.23 17.22 -21.07
N GLU A 56 -8.19 15.89 -21.04
CA GLU A 56 -9.31 15.05 -21.39
C GLU A 56 -10.47 15.44 -20.47
N VAL A 57 -11.48 16.07 -21.05
CA VAL A 57 -12.64 16.55 -20.30
C VAL A 57 -13.38 15.32 -19.81
N ILE A 58 -13.39 15.12 -18.50
CA ILE A 58 -14.14 14.03 -17.86
C ILE A 58 -15.60 14.19 -18.26
N SER A 59 -16.15 13.19 -18.94
CA SER A 59 -17.56 13.21 -19.34
C SER A 59 -18.49 13.22 -18.13
N ASP A 60 -19.68 13.78 -18.30
CA ASP A 60 -20.69 13.85 -17.24
C ASP A 60 -21.06 12.45 -16.70
N GLU A 61 -21.08 11.44 -17.56
CA GLU A 61 -21.33 10.05 -17.18
C GLU A 61 -20.24 9.51 -16.23
N ILE A 62 -18.97 9.78 -16.54
CA ILE A 62 -17.84 9.38 -15.68
C ILE A 62 -17.90 10.14 -14.35
N MET A 63 -18.18 11.44 -14.38
CA MET A 63 -18.34 12.23 -13.16
C MET A 63 -19.48 11.71 -12.28
N LEU A 64 -20.60 11.31 -12.89
CA LEU A 64 -21.73 10.70 -12.18
C LEU A 64 -21.32 9.36 -11.55
N ALA A 65 -20.62 8.50 -12.29
CA ALA A 65 -20.13 7.22 -11.77
C ALA A 65 -19.18 7.41 -10.57
N ILE A 66 -18.24 8.37 -10.67
CA ILE A 66 -17.34 8.73 -9.56
C ILE A 66 -18.16 9.21 -8.36
N SER A 67 -19.13 10.09 -8.57
CA SER A 67 -19.98 10.62 -7.49
C SER A 67 -20.79 9.54 -6.78
N ALA A 68 -21.34 8.59 -7.54
CA ALA A 68 -22.09 7.46 -7.01
C ALA A 68 -21.20 6.53 -6.18
N ALA A 69 -19.99 6.24 -6.67
CA ALA A 69 -19.02 5.43 -5.93
C ALA A 69 -18.62 6.07 -4.60
N VAL A 70 -18.36 7.39 -4.60
CA VAL A 70 -18.03 8.14 -3.37
C VAL A 70 -19.21 8.14 -2.40
N ALA A 71 -20.43 8.38 -2.89
CA ALA A 71 -21.63 8.37 -2.05
C ALA A 71 -21.92 6.97 -1.46
N ALA A 72 -21.70 5.91 -2.22
CA ALA A 72 -21.84 4.54 -1.75
C ALA A 72 -20.81 4.19 -0.67
N TYR A 73 -19.56 4.64 -0.85
CA TYR A 73 -18.48 4.41 0.13
C TYR A 73 -18.72 5.17 1.44
N LEU A 74 -19.13 6.44 1.36
CA LEU A 74 -19.36 7.29 2.54
C LEU A 74 -20.76 7.09 3.17
N GLY A 75 -21.67 6.39 2.50
CA GLY A 75 -23.07 6.23 2.92
C GLY A 75 -23.89 7.53 2.91
N THR A 76 -23.35 8.62 2.38
CA THR A 76 -23.95 9.96 2.40
C THR A 76 -23.62 10.73 1.12
N ARG A 77 -24.44 11.72 0.77
CA ARG A 77 -24.21 12.57 -0.41
C ARG A 77 -23.08 13.58 -0.11
N ALA A 78 -21.86 13.24 -0.48
CA ALA A 78 -20.71 14.13 -0.34
C ALA A 78 -20.57 15.08 -1.56
N PRO A 79 -20.50 16.40 -1.36
CA PRO A 79 -20.25 17.33 -2.46
C PRO A 79 -18.79 17.25 -2.91
N ILE A 80 -18.57 16.88 -4.18
CA ILE A 80 -17.24 16.83 -4.80
C ILE A 80 -16.89 18.21 -5.34
N ARG A 81 -15.83 18.83 -4.80
CA ARG A 81 -15.36 20.16 -5.24
C ARG A 81 -14.30 20.10 -6.34
N THR A 82 -13.40 19.14 -6.26
CA THR A 82 -12.25 19.05 -7.17
C THR A 82 -11.83 17.60 -7.32
N VAL A 83 -11.70 17.15 -8.56
CA VAL A 83 -11.06 15.89 -8.93
C VAL A 83 -9.74 16.23 -9.59
N ARG A 84 -8.66 15.57 -9.16
CA ARG A 84 -7.32 15.74 -9.75
C ARG A 84 -6.81 14.39 -10.17
N LEU A 85 -6.26 14.33 -11.38
CA LEU A 85 -5.51 13.17 -11.80
C LEU A 85 -4.18 13.17 -11.02
N LEU A 86 -3.97 12.12 -10.23
CA LEU A 86 -2.67 11.88 -9.63
C LEU A 86 -1.85 11.10 -10.66
N GLY A 87 -0.81 11.73 -11.24
CA GLY A 87 0.04 11.10 -12.26
C GLY A 87 0.92 9.94 -11.74
N SER A 88 0.63 9.42 -10.55
CA SER A 88 1.34 8.31 -9.93
C SER A 88 0.41 7.11 -9.78
N THR A 89 0.92 5.93 -10.11
CA THR A 89 0.21 4.66 -9.95
C THR A 89 0.15 4.19 -8.48
N ALA A 90 0.80 4.89 -7.56
CA ALA A 90 0.89 4.50 -6.14
C ALA A 90 -0.47 4.26 -5.49
N TRP A 91 -1.48 5.10 -5.78
CA TRP A 91 -2.84 4.93 -5.24
C TRP A 91 -3.50 3.62 -5.71
N ALA A 92 -3.33 3.29 -7.00
CA ALA A 92 -3.86 2.06 -7.56
C ALA A 92 -3.14 0.83 -6.98
N GLN A 93 -1.83 0.93 -6.72
CA GLN A 93 -1.06 -0.14 -6.08
C GLN A 93 -1.46 -0.34 -4.62
N GLU A 94 -1.61 0.74 -3.84
CA GLU A 94 -2.06 0.67 -2.44
C GLU A 94 -3.45 0.02 -2.34
N GLY A 95 -4.36 0.39 -3.25
CA GLY A 95 -5.68 -0.26 -3.35
C GLY A 95 -5.58 -1.77 -3.60
N ARG A 96 -4.69 -2.21 -4.50
CA ARG A 96 -4.49 -3.64 -4.77
C ARG A 96 -3.83 -4.37 -3.59
N VAL A 97 -2.84 -3.75 -2.95
CA VAL A 97 -2.16 -4.32 -1.77
C VAL A 97 -3.13 -4.45 -0.61
N SER A 98 -3.96 -3.44 -0.32
CA SER A 98 -4.95 -3.54 0.76
C SER A 98 -5.93 -4.70 0.56
N ILE A 99 -6.42 -4.92 -0.67
CA ILE A 99 -7.31 -6.03 -1.00
C ILE A 99 -6.57 -7.38 -0.87
N GLN A 100 -5.33 -7.48 -1.37
CA GLN A 100 -4.57 -8.74 -1.36
C GLN A 100 -4.01 -9.10 0.03
N ALA A 101 -3.61 -8.10 0.81
CA ALA A 101 -3.07 -8.26 2.15
C ALA A 101 -4.14 -8.70 3.15
N SER A 102 -5.41 -8.33 2.93
CA SER A 102 -6.52 -8.73 3.79
C SER A 102 -6.61 -10.26 4.00
N HIS A 103 -6.23 -11.05 2.99
CA HIS A 103 -6.17 -12.52 3.07
C HIS A 103 -4.83 -13.08 3.56
N ARG A 104 -3.78 -12.26 3.63
CA ARG A 104 -2.42 -12.65 4.05
C ARG A 104 -2.10 -12.31 5.50
N LEU A 105 -2.95 -11.54 6.18
CA LEU A 105 -2.88 -11.35 7.64
C LEU A 105 -3.34 -12.61 8.42
N ASN A 106 -2.88 -13.80 8.02
CA ASN A 106 -2.86 -14.93 8.93
C ASN A 106 -1.69 -14.70 9.90
N VAL A 107 -1.92 -13.82 10.88
CA VAL A 107 -1.02 -13.62 12.02
C VAL A 107 -0.96 -14.97 12.73
N GLN A 108 0.09 -15.73 12.48
CA GLN A 108 0.39 -16.92 13.24
C GLN A 108 0.61 -16.47 14.69
N HIS A 109 -0.43 -16.52 15.50
CA HIS A 109 -0.31 -16.45 16.94
C HIS A 109 0.51 -17.66 17.36
N HIS A 110 1.81 -17.46 17.55
CA HIS A 110 2.66 -18.46 18.16
C HIS A 110 2.15 -18.66 19.58
N THR A 111 1.30 -19.67 19.76
CA THR A 111 0.80 -20.08 21.07
C THR A 111 1.99 -20.60 21.86
N LEU A 112 2.55 -19.76 22.72
CA LEU A 112 3.51 -20.16 23.74
C LEU A 112 2.79 -21.13 24.70
N ARG A 113 2.94 -22.44 24.45
CA ARG A 113 2.62 -23.47 25.46
C ARG A 113 3.68 -23.40 26.54
N VAL A 114 3.35 -22.67 27.61
CA VAL A 114 4.02 -22.81 28.90
C VAL A 114 3.66 -24.19 29.45
N ARG A 115 4.69 -25.01 29.68
CA ARG A 115 4.63 -26.22 30.52
C ARG A 115 5.31 -25.91 31.85
#